data_AF-A0A538S5G4-F1
#
_entry.id   AF-A0A538S5G4-F1
#
_cell.length_a   1.000
_cell.length_b   1.000
_cell.length_c   1.000
_cell.angle_alpha   90.00
_cell.angle_beta   90.00
_cell.angle_gamma   90.00
#
_symmetry.space_group_name_H-M   'P 1'
#
loop_
_entity.id
_entity.type
_entity.pdbx_description
1 polymer ?
#
loop_
_entity_poly.entity_id
_entity_poly.type
_entity_poly.pdbx_seq_one_letter_code
_entity_poly.pdbx_strand_id
1 'polypeptide(L)'
;MRDADAEVTRLARRLAVKLHDMQALRRSLALALDKGQPVAERMDAVRDVAAVHPPEALRPLLDLLEREGDTSLRSEACRALAAYEGPEIASTVLKGWKQYPAAVRVEAVNLLAGRVEWAAALLAAVGQSTVPRTDLNDNTILRIRALRNKYL
;
A
#
# COMPACT_ATOMS: atom_id res chain seq x y z
N MET A 1 -21.48 8.74 -43.21
CA MET A 1 -21.18 9.78 -42.20
C MET A 1 -21.78 9.51 -40.82
N ARG A 2 -22.89 8.77 -40.66
CA ARG A 2 -23.51 8.52 -39.33
C ARG A 2 -22.67 7.67 -38.35
N ASP A 3 -21.79 6.79 -38.82
CA ASP A 3 -21.01 5.91 -37.95
C ASP A 3 -19.83 6.61 -37.24
N ALA A 4 -19.29 7.68 -37.84
CA ALA A 4 -18.19 8.45 -37.24
C ALA A 4 -18.64 9.24 -36.00
N ASP A 5 -19.84 9.82 -36.02
CA ASP A 5 -20.39 10.59 -34.88
C ASP A 5 -20.74 9.69 -33.69
N ALA A 6 -21.21 8.47 -33.96
CA ALA A 6 -21.52 7.48 -32.92
C ALA A 6 -20.26 7.02 -32.18
N GLU A 7 -19.17 6.82 -32.92
CA GLU A 7 -17.87 6.43 -32.37
C GLU A 7 -17.22 7.55 -31.56
N VAL A 8 -17.26 8.80 -32.05
CA VAL A 8 -16.79 9.98 -31.30
C VAL A 8 -17.58 10.15 -30.01
N THR A 9 -18.90 9.98 -30.04
CA THR A 9 -19.75 10.06 -28.84
C THR A 9 -19.44 8.94 -27.84
N ARG A 10 -19.10 7.73 -28.31
CA ARG A 10 -18.68 6.62 -27.47
C ARG A 10 -17.32 6.89 -26.80
N LEU A 11 -16.35 7.41 -27.56
CA LEU A 11 -15.03 7.77 -27.05
C LEU A 11 -15.11 8.95 -26.07
N ALA A 12 -15.90 9.98 -26.36
CA ALA A 12 -16.12 11.12 -25.46
C ALA A 12 -16.73 10.68 -24.13
N ARG A 13 -17.72 9.77 -24.14
CA ARG A 13 -18.31 9.19 -22.92
C ARG A 13 -17.28 8.40 -22.11
N ARG A 14 -16.47 7.56 -22.76
CA ARG A 14 -15.40 6.80 -22.09
C ARG A 14 -14.36 7.73 -21.46
N LEU A 15 -14.00 8.79 -22.16
CA LEU A 15 -13.09 9.81 -21.66
C LEU A 15 -13.66 10.54 -20.45
N ALA A 16 -14.93 10.94 -20.49
CA ALA A 16 -15.60 11.59 -19.36
C ALA A 16 -15.60 10.70 -18.11
N VAL A 17 -15.95 9.42 -18.24
CA VAL A 17 -15.90 8.46 -17.12
C VAL A 17 -14.48 8.35 -16.56
N LYS A 18 -13.47 8.12 -17.42
CA LYS A 18 -12.06 8.05 -17.00
C LYS A 18 -11.61 9.32 -16.27
N LEU A 19 -12.01 10.50 -16.75
CA LEU A 19 -11.65 11.78 -16.12
C LEU A 19 -12.33 11.96 -14.76
N HIS A 20 -13.59 11.56 -14.61
CA HIS A 20 -14.28 11.59 -13.32
C HIS A 20 -13.62 10.67 -12.30
N ASP A 21 -13.23 9.46 -12.70
CA ASP A 21 -12.51 8.52 -11.84
C ASP A 21 -11.17 9.09 -11.36
N MET A 22 -10.40 9.71 -12.26
CA MET A 22 -9.14 10.38 -11.90
C MET A 22 -9.34 11.56 -10.95
N GLN A 23 -10.40 12.36 -11.14
CA GLN A 23 -10.71 13.47 -10.24
C GLN A 23 -11.19 12.98 -8.87
N ALA A 24 -11.96 11.89 -8.81
CA ALA A 24 -12.34 11.25 -7.55
C ALA A 24 -11.09 10.76 -6.81
N LEU A 25 -10.19 10.08 -7.50
CA LEU A 25 -8.96 9.55 -6.92
C LEU A 25 -8.04 10.64 -6.38
N ARG A 26 -7.87 11.75 -7.10
CA ARG A 26 -7.11 12.91 -6.62
C ARG A 26 -7.72 13.52 -5.36
N ARG A 27 -9.05 13.56 -5.27
CA ARG A 27 -9.75 14.05 -4.07
C ARG A 27 -9.56 13.11 -2.89
N SER A 28 -9.68 11.80 -3.09
CA SER A 28 -9.40 10.80 -2.04
C SER A 28 -7.94 10.88 -1.57
N LEU A 29 -6.99 11.04 -2.49
CA LEU A 29 -5.59 11.21 -2.13
C LEU A 29 -5.35 12.51 -1.34
N ALA A 30 -5.98 13.62 -1.74
CA ALA A 30 -5.90 14.87 -1.00
C ALA A 30 -6.50 14.73 0.41
N LEU A 31 -7.65 14.07 0.55
CA LEU A 31 -8.30 13.79 1.83
C LEU A 31 -7.42 12.93 2.74
N ALA A 32 -6.79 11.88 2.22
CA ALA A 32 -5.87 11.02 2.98
C ALA A 32 -4.68 11.80 3.58
N LEU A 33 -4.18 12.80 2.85
CA LEU A 33 -3.04 13.62 3.23
C LEU A 33 -3.41 14.84 4.09
N ASP A 34 -4.69 15.20 4.17
CA ASP A 34 -5.15 16.38 4.91
C ASP A 34 -5.15 16.12 6.42
N LYS A 35 -4.16 16.68 7.11
CA LYS A 35 -4.01 16.57 8.57
C LYS A 35 -5.11 17.29 9.35
N GLY A 36 -5.89 18.16 8.71
CA GLY A 36 -7.03 18.83 9.32
C GLY A 36 -8.28 17.95 9.41
N GLN A 37 -8.30 16.82 8.70
CA GLN A 37 -9.47 15.95 8.62
C GLN A 37 -9.45 14.86 9.70
N PRO A 38 -10.63 14.35 10.12
CA PRO A 38 -10.71 13.25 11.06
C PRO A 38 -9.95 12.02 10.57
N VAL A 39 -9.22 11.35 11.47
CA VAL A 39 -8.43 10.14 11.14
C VAL A 39 -9.27 9.08 10.45
N ALA A 40 -10.53 8.89 10.86
CA ALA A 40 -11.44 7.93 10.23
C ALA A 40 -11.69 8.23 8.74
N GLU A 41 -11.96 9.49 8.39
CA GLU A 41 -12.18 9.90 6.99
C GLU A 41 -10.91 9.75 6.16
N ARG A 42 -9.75 10.07 6.75
CA ARG A 42 -8.45 9.86 6.10
C ARG A 42 -8.18 8.38 5.84
N MET A 43 -8.52 7.50 6.78
CA MET A 43 -8.37 6.04 6.61
C MET A 43 -9.28 5.51 5.51
N ASP A 44 -10.54 5.96 5.44
CA ASP A 44 -11.45 5.57 4.35
C ASP A 44 -10.92 6.04 2.99
N ALA A 45 -10.39 7.27 2.94
CA ALA A 45 -9.77 7.78 1.72
C ALA A 45 -8.52 6.96 1.30
N VAL A 46 -7.71 6.48 2.26
CA VAL A 46 -6.59 5.56 1.98
C VAL A 46 -7.09 4.25 1.39
N ARG A 47 -8.21 3.70 1.88
CA ARG A 47 -8.81 2.46 1.34
C ARG A 47 -9.32 2.66 -0.08
N ASP A 48 -9.97 3.78 -0.36
CA ASP A 48 -10.44 4.13 -1.71
C ASP A 48 -9.28 4.19 -2.70
N VAL A 49 -8.18 4.85 -2.30
CA VAL A 49 -6.96 4.93 -3.10
C VAL A 49 -6.34 3.55 -3.30
N ALA A 50 -6.31 2.70 -2.28
CA ALA A 50 -5.78 1.34 -2.37
C ALA A 50 -6.57 0.45 -3.34
N ALA A 51 -7.90 0.62 -3.40
CA ALA A 51 -8.75 -0.14 -4.30
C ALA A 51 -8.40 0.10 -5.78
N VAL A 52 -8.05 1.34 -6.13
CA VAL A 52 -7.65 1.74 -7.49
C VAL A 52 -6.13 1.62 -7.71
N HIS A 53 -5.35 1.66 -6.63
CA HIS A 53 -3.89 1.52 -6.60
C HIS A 53 -3.14 2.35 -7.67
N PRO A 54 -3.43 3.67 -7.82
CA PRO A 54 -2.77 4.48 -8.82
C PRO A 54 -1.29 4.65 -8.48
N PRO A 55 -0.37 4.61 -9.46
CA PRO A 55 1.06 4.67 -9.22
C PRO A 55 1.49 5.98 -8.51
N GLU A 56 0.79 7.08 -8.75
CA GLU A 56 1.03 8.37 -8.11
C GLU A 56 0.79 8.38 -6.59
N ALA A 57 -0.03 7.46 -6.06
CA ALA A 57 -0.28 7.38 -4.62
C ALA A 57 0.74 6.53 -3.85
N LEU A 58 1.64 5.82 -4.55
CA LEU A 58 2.67 5.00 -3.90
C LEU A 58 3.55 5.83 -2.94
N ARG A 59 4.07 6.98 -3.40
CA ARG A 59 4.91 7.87 -2.58
C ARG A 59 4.16 8.49 -1.41
N PRO A 60 2.98 9.09 -1.62
CA PRO A 60 2.12 9.55 -0.53
C PRO A 60 1.83 8.49 0.55
N LEU A 61 1.56 7.24 0.16
CA LEU A 61 1.28 6.16 1.11
C LEU A 61 2.54 5.76 1.90
N LEU A 62 3.71 5.72 1.26
CA LEU A 62 4.98 5.51 1.95
C LEU A 62 5.27 6.65 2.95
N ASP A 63 5.03 7.90 2.56
CA ASP A 63 5.21 9.07 3.43
C ASP A 63 4.27 9.02 4.64
N LEU A 64 3.00 8.59 4.45
CA LEU A 64 2.06 8.35 5.56
C LEU A 64 2.58 7.27 6.51
N LEU A 65 3.08 6.15 5.99
CA LEU A 65 3.63 5.09 6.83
C LEU A 65 4.84 5.57 7.66
N GLU A 66 5.72 6.39 7.09
CA GLU A 66 6.93 6.86 7.76
C GLU A 66 6.67 8.00 8.76
N ARG A 67 5.85 8.98 8.39
CA ARG A 67 5.81 10.30 9.05
C ARG A 67 4.53 10.58 9.82
N GLU A 68 3.48 9.78 9.64
CA GLU A 68 2.22 9.99 10.34
C GLU A 68 2.35 9.67 11.83
N GLY A 69 1.70 10.45 12.68
CA GLY A 69 1.70 10.25 14.13
C GLY A 69 0.67 9.22 14.57
N ASP A 70 -0.47 9.17 13.87
CA ASP A 70 -1.55 8.25 14.17
C ASP A 70 -1.22 6.81 13.78
N THR A 71 -1.26 5.89 14.74
CA THR A 71 -0.90 4.48 14.55
C THR A 71 -1.90 3.76 13.63
N SER A 72 -3.18 4.09 13.72
CA SER A 72 -4.23 3.47 12.90
C SER A 72 -4.10 3.86 11.43
N LEU A 73 -3.79 5.13 11.15
CA LEU A 73 -3.57 5.59 9.79
C LEU A 73 -2.29 5.02 9.17
N ARG A 74 -1.21 4.87 9.96
CA ARG A 74 0.01 4.16 9.51
C ARG A 74 -0.26 2.71 9.16
N SER A 75 -1.02 2.00 9.99
CA SER A 75 -1.43 0.61 9.72
C SER A 75 -2.28 0.53 8.45
N GLU A 76 -3.20 1.47 8.23
CA GLU A 76 -4.00 1.53 7.00
C GLU A 76 -3.14 1.80 5.76
N ALA A 77 -2.20 2.74 5.84
CA ALA A 77 -1.24 3.01 4.75
C ALA A 77 -0.39 1.76 4.45
N CYS A 78 0.04 1.03 5.47
CA CYS A 78 0.75 -0.24 5.30
C CYS A 78 -0.08 -1.28 4.54
N ARG A 79 -1.37 -1.42 4.88
CA ARG A 79 -2.29 -2.31 4.15
C ARG A 79 -2.51 -1.86 2.71
N ALA A 80 -2.67 -0.56 2.48
CA ALA A 80 -2.82 -0.01 1.14
C ALA A 80 -1.62 -0.31 0.24
N LEU A 81 -0.40 -0.26 0.79
CA LEU A 81 0.83 -0.59 0.08
C LEU A 81 0.89 -2.05 -0.42
N ALA A 82 0.07 -2.96 0.13
CA ALA A 82 0.00 -4.35 -0.34
C ALA A 82 -0.58 -4.48 -1.75
N ALA A 83 -1.40 -3.51 -2.18
CA ALA A 83 -1.94 -3.45 -3.54
C ALA A 83 -0.89 -3.05 -4.59
N TYR A 84 0.24 -2.47 -4.16
CA TYR A 84 1.28 -1.97 -5.05
C TYR A 84 2.38 -2.99 -5.29
N GLU A 85 3.08 -2.87 -6.41
CA GLU A 85 4.25 -3.66 -6.78
C GLU A 85 5.51 -2.81 -6.73
N GLY A 86 6.63 -3.43 -6.35
CA GLY A 86 7.92 -2.75 -6.30
C GLY A 86 8.83 -3.24 -5.15
N PRO A 87 10.11 -3.54 -5.41
CA PRO A 87 11.07 -3.88 -4.36
C PRO A 87 11.35 -2.69 -3.42
N GLU A 88 11.12 -1.46 -3.88
CA GLU A 88 11.31 -0.25 -3.08
C GLU A 88 10.38 -0.21 -1.87
N ILE A 89 9.17 -0.77 -1.96
CA ILE A 89 8.20 -0.84 -0.85
C ILE A 89 8.83 -1.59 0.32
N ALA A 90 9.36 -2.79 0.06
CA ALA A 90 10.00 -3.57 1.11
C ALA A 90 11.20 -2.84 1.72
N SER A 91 12.02 -2.19 0.89
CA SER A 91 13.18 -1.44 1.36
C SER A 91 12.80 -0.27 2.27
N THR A 92 11.74 0.46 1.94
CA THR A 92 11.26 1.62 2.70
C THR A 92 10.62 1.18 4.02
N VAL A 93 9.76 0.16 3.97
CA VAL A 93 9.12 -0.42 5.16
C VAL A 93 10.16 -0.93 6.16
N LEU A 94 11.21 -1.62 5.69
CA LEU A 94 12.27 -2.14 6.55
C LEU A 94 13.16 -1.02 7.15
N LYS A 95 13.38 0.08 6.43
CA LYS A 95 14.14 1.24 6.95
C LYS A 95 13.42 1.90 8.12
N GLY A 96 12.09 2.01 8.05
CA GLY A 96 11.26 2.61 9.10
C GLY A 96 11.05 1.74 10.34
N TRP A 97 11.46 0.46 10.33
CA TRP A 97 11.05 -0.55 11.31
C TRP A 97 11.17 -0.13 12.78
N LYS A 98 12.31 0.48 13.14
CA LYS A 98 12.60 0.88 14.52
C LYS A 98 11.62 1.93 15.06
N GLN A 99 11.02 2.73 14.17
CA GLN A 99 10.09 3.80 14.51
C GLN A 99 8.63 3.32 14.51
N TYR A 100 8.38 2.08 14.09
CA TYR A 100 7.02 1.53 14.01
C TYR A 100 6.56 1.03 15.38
N PRO A 101 5.36 1.45 15.84
CA PRO A 101 4.67 0.83 16.95
C PRO A 101 4.37 -0.65 16.67
N ALA A 102 4.12 -1.44 17.71
CA ALA A 102 3.86 -2.88 17.57
C ALA A 102 2.73 -3.19 16.57
N ALA A 103 1.62 -2.43 16.60
CA ALA A 103 0.51 -2.60 15.67
C ALA A 103 0.92 -2.39 14.19
N VAL A 104 1.77 -1.41 13.90
CA VAL A 104 2.26 -1.14 12.54
C VAL A 104 3.25 -2.22 12.11
N ARG A 105 4.10 -2.72 13.02
CA ARG A 105 5.02 -3.82 12.72
C ARG A 105 4.29 -5.09 12.31
N VAL A 106 3.19 -5.43 12.98
CA VAL A 106 2.35 -6.59 12.60
C VAL A 106 1.86 -6.44 11.16
N GLU A 107 1.35 -5.27 10.79
CA GLU A 107 0.90 -5.01 9.41
C GLU A 107 2.07 -5.00 8.42
N ALA A 108 3.23 -4.48 8.80
CA ALA A 108 4.44 -4.49 7.97
C ALA A 108 4.95 -5.92 7.74
N VAL A 109 4.90 -6.79 8.76
CA VAL A 109 5.19 -8.22 8.59
C VAL A 109 4.20 -8.85 7.61
N ASN A 110 2.89 -8.58 7.77
CA ASN A 110 1.86 -9.13 6.88
C ASN A 110 2.05 -8.68 5.42
N LEU A 111 2.39 -7.41 5.22
CA LEU A 111 2.72 -6.83 3.92
C LEU A 111 3.91 -7.56 3.29
N LEU A 112 5.04 -7.63 4.01
CA LEU A 112 6.28 -8.23 3.50
C LEU A 112 6.15 -9.75 3.28
N ALA A 113 5.32 -10.43 4.06
CA ALA A 113 4.97 -11.83 3.88
C ALA A 113 3.93 -12.08 2.78
N GLY A 114 3.53 -11.06 2.01
CA GLY A 114 2.62 -11.20 0.88
C GLY A 114 3.29 -11.71 -0.40
N ARG A 115 4.61 -11.52 -0.55
CA ARG A 115 5.36 -11.87 -1.77
C ARG A 115 6.70 -12.49 -1.47
N VAL A 116 7.18 -13.35 -2.37
CA VAL A 116 8.45 -14.09 -2.19
C VAL A 116 9.65 -13.15 -2.07
N GLU A 117 9.75 -12.14 -2.92
CA GLU A 117 10.87 -11.19 -2.91
C GLU A 117 10.91 -10.37 -1.61
N TRP A 118 9.75 -9.90 -1.16
CA TRP A 118 9.62 -9.13 0.08
C TRP A 118 9.87 -9.99 1.32
N ALA A 119 9.40 -11.23 1.30
CA ALA A 119 9.66 -12.20 2.37
C ALA A 119 11.15 -12.52 2.47
N ALA A 120 11.85 -12.64 1.33
CA ALA A 120 13.30 -12.81 1.32
C ALA A 120 14.02 -11.59 1.93
N ALA A 121 13.60 -10.37 1.57
CA ALA A 121 14.13 -9.14 2.16
C ALA A 121 13.87 -9.06 3.68
N LEU A 122 12.68 -9.47 4.14
CA LEU A 122 12.34 -9.56 5.56
C LEU A 122 13.26 -10.55 6.29
N LEU A 123 13.46 -11.75 5.76
CA LEU A 123 14.36 -12.75 6.34
C LEU A 123 15.81 -12.27 6.39
N ALA A 124 16.28 -11.57 5.36
CA ALA A 124 17.59 -10.94 5.35
C ALA A 124 17.72 -9.86 6.42
N ALA A 125 16.70 -9.02 6.60
CA ALA A 125 16.65 -7.98 7.63
C ALA A 125 16.64 -8.58 9.06
N VAL A 126 16.03 -9.74 9.24
CA VAL A 126 16.09 -10.51 10.49
C VAL A 126 17.51 -11.04 10.74
N GLY A 127 18.16 -11.58 9.71
CA GLY A 127 19.56 -12.01 9.80
C GLY A 127 20.53 -10.88 10.13
N GLN A 128 20.22 -9.66 9.68
CA GLN A 128 20.98 -8.43 9.97
C GLN A 128 20.60 -7.78 11.31
N SER A 129 19.68 -8.37 12.09
CA SER A 129 19.17 -7.79 13.35
C SER A 129 18.45 -6.43 13.20
N THR A 130 18.03 -6.06 11.98
CA THR A 130 17.19 -4.89 11.73
C THR A 130 15.76 -5.13 12.24
N VAL A 131 15.27 -6.36 12.03
CA VAL A 131 13.96 -6.83 12.51
C VAL A 131 14.19 -7.86 13.63
N PRO A 132 13.73 -7.59 14.86
CA PRO A 132 13.77 -8.57 15.93
C PRO A 132 13.05 -9.87 15.53
N ARG A 133 13.65 -11.02 15.85
CA ARG A 133 12.99 -12.33 15.62
C ARG A 133 11.64 -12.45 16.33
N THR A 134 11.49 -11.74 17.45
CA THR A 134 10.24 -11.66 18.24
C THR A 134 9.09 -11.01 17.50
N ASP A 135 9.37 -10.18 16.48
CA ASP A 135 8.33 -9.53 15.68
C ASP A 135 7.76 -10.49 14.62
N LEU A 136 8.42 -11.64 14.35
CA LEU A 136 7.87 -12.71 13.51
C LEU A 136 7.14 -13.73 14.36
N ASN A 137 5.85 -13.92 14.07
CA ASN A 137 5.08 -15.02 14.62
C ASN A 137 5.22 -16.29 13.77
N ASP A 138 4.91 -17.44 14.37
CA ASP A 138 5.01 -18.74 13.70
C ASP A 138 4.16 -18.82 12.43
N ASN A 139 2.99 -18.17 12.43
CA ASN A 139 2.11 -18.11 11.27
C ASN A 139 2.77 -17.39 10.07
N THR A 140 3.48 -16.29 10.32
CA THR A 140 4.24 -15.58 9.28
C THR A 140 5.34 -16.47 8.73
N ILE A 141 6.08 -17.17 9.59
CA ILE A 141 7.15 -18.08 9.17
C ILE A 141 6.57 -19.20 8.29
N LEU A 142 5.42 -19.75 8.66
CA LEU A 142 4.69 -20.74 7.86
C LEU A 142 4.25 -20.18 6.51
N ARG A 143 3.69 -18.96 6.47
CA ARG A 143 3.31 -18.28 5.22
C ARG A 143 4.51 -18.05 4.30
N ILE A 144 5.63 -17.58 4.83
CA ILE A 144 6.87 -17.37 4.05
C ILE A 144 7.37 -18.70 3.48
N ARG A 145 7.35 -19.79 4.26
CA ARG A 145 7.72 -21.13 3.80
C ARG A 145 6.77 -21.64 2.71
N ALA A 146 5.47 -21.49 2.91
CA ALA A 146 4.45 -21.90 1.94
C ALA A 146 4.58 -21.12 0.62
N LEU A 147 4.87 -19.82 0.70
CA LEU A 147 5.16 -19.01 -0.48
C LEU A 147 6.36 -19.57 -1.25
N ARG A 148 7.49 -19.82 -0.59
CA ARG A 148 8.69 -20.37 -1.28
C ARG A 148 8.42 -21.71 -1.97
N ASN A 149 7.66 -22.61 -1.34
CA ASN A 149 7.34 -23.93 -1.92
C ASN A 149 6.42 -23.85 -3.14
N LYS A 150 5.65 -22.77 -3.33
CA LYS A 150 4.75 -22.60 -4.48
C LYS A 150 5.48 -22.15 -5.76
N TYR A 151 6.72 -21.67 -5.63
CA TYR A 151 7.54 -21.17 -6.74
C TYR A 151 8.77 -22.05 -7.03
N LEU A 152 8.81 -23.26 -6.46
CA LEU A 152 9.77 -24.33 -6.76
C LEU A 152 9.02 -25.49 -7.45
#